data_AF-A0AAV1LCB4-F1
#
_entry.id   AF-A0AAV1LCB4-F1
#
_cell.length_a   1.000
_cell.length_b   1.000
_cell.length_c   1.000
_cell.angle_alpha   90.00
_cell.angle_beta   90.00
_cell.angle_gamma   90.00
#
_symmetry.space_group_name_H-M   'P 1'
#
loop_
_entity.id
_entity.type
_entity.pdbx_description
1 polymer ?
#
loop_
_entity_poly.entity_id
_entity_poly.type
_entity_poly.pdbx_seq_one_letter_code
_entity_poly.pdbx_strand_id
1 'polypeptide(L)'
;MERNDLVLPGPQAITPVSRPLPMVLIGDEAFGLHKHLLRPYSGKQLTMKKRVFNYRLSRARRYVECSFGIWTNKWRILHRPINMSVEFATDIVKACVVLHNIVRKRDGYKFDDTLSITSNLLRMHSFDQSHDGIRAYSIRNEFADNFVSPEGELLWQYNKA
;
A
#
# COMPACT_ATOMS: atom_id res chain seq x y z
N MET A 1 -10.87 12.72 -2.17
CA MET A 1 -11.73 11.65 -1.61
C MET A 1 -12.80 12.27 -0.72
N GLU A 2 -13.62 13.17 -1.26
CA GLU A 2 -14.56 13.98 -0.45
C GLU A 2 -15.94 13.35 -0.32
N ARG A 3 -16.26 12.34 -1.13
CA ARG A 3 -17.51 11.57 -1.02
C ARG A 3 -17.24 10.31 -0.24
N ASN A 4 -18.03 10.10 0.81
CA ASN A 4 -17.92 8.99 1.76
C ASN A 4 -18.43 7.66 1.15
N ASP A 5 -18.22 7.46 -0.16
CA ASP A 5 -18.81 6.41 -1.00
C ASP A 5 -18.00 5.10 -0.95
N LEU A 6 -16.84 5.12 -0.28
CA LEU A 6 -16.01 3.94 -0.06
C LEU A 6 -16.65 3.06 1.03
N VAL A 7 -17.37 2.02 0.60
CA VAL A 7 -17.88 0.97 1.48
C VAL A 7 -16.71 0.09 1.92
N LEU A 8 -16.04 0.50 3.00
CA LEU A 8 -15.00 -0.29 3.65
C LEU A 8 -15.65 -1.17 4.74
N PRO A 9 -15.21 -2.43 4.92
CA PRO A 9 -15.57 -3.23 6.07
C PRO A 9 -15.27 -2.49 7.38
N GLY A 10 -16.06 -2.79 8.41
CA GLY A 10 -15.84 -2.26 9.75
C GLY A 10 -14.47 -2.68 10.32
N PRO A 11 -14.02 -2.06 11.42
CA PRO A 11 -12.76 -2.39 12.07
C PRO A 11 -12.65 -3.88 12.40
N GLN A 12 -11.49 -4.47 12.13
CA GLN A 12 -11.19 -5.88 12.40
C GLN A 12 -9.91 -6.01 13.21
N ALA A 13 -9.87 -7.00 14.10
CA ALA A 13 -8.67 -7.33 14.85
C ALA A 13 -7.68 -8.08 13.95
N ILE A 14 -6.41 -7.68 13.97
CA ILE A 14 -5.34 -8.33 13.17
C ILE A 14 -4.99 -9.69 13.77
N THR A 15 -4.96 -9.76 15.10
CA THR A 15 -4.82 -10.99 15.90
C THR A 15 -6.00 -11.10 16.87
N PRO A 16 -6.34 -12.31 17.37
CA PRO A 16 -7.46 -12.50 18.31
C PRO A 16 -7.40 -11.65 19.58
N VAL A 17 -6.19 -11.23 19.95
CA VAL A 17 -5.90 -10.43 21.16
C VAL A 17 -5.70 -8.94 20.86
N SER A 18 -5.61 -8.56 19.59
CA SER A 18 -5.42 -7.15 19.20
C SER A 18 -6.71 -6.36 19.23
N ARG A 19 -6.60 -5.06 19.53
CA ARG A 19 -7.71 -4.13 19.35
C ARG A 19 -8.11 -4.07 17.87
N PRO A 20 -9.42 -4.02 17.54
CA PRO A 20 -9.86 -3.83 16.16
C PRO A 20 -9.32 -2.54 15.55
N LEU A 21 -8.72 -2.63 14.37
CA LEU A 21 -8.22 -1.49 13.60
C LEU A 21 -9.08 -1.28 12.35
N PRO A 22 -9.33 -0.02 11.94
CA PRO A 22 -10.13 0.27 10.76
C PRO A 22 -9.42 -0.17 9.48
N MET A 23 -10.20 -0.53 8.46
CA MET A 23 -9.63 -0.73 7.13
C MET A 23 -9.23 0.61 6.51
N VAL A 24 -8.02 0.64 5.94
CA VAL A 24 -7.38 1.85 5.43
C VAL A 24 -6.68 1.55 4.12
N LEU A 25 -6.68 2.52 3.22
CA LEU A 25 -5.83 2.56 2.04
C LEU A 25 -4.41 2.98 2.46
N ILE A 26 -3.42 2.56 1.69
CA ILE A 26 -2.03 2.95 1.88
C ILE A 26 -1.64 3.90 0.77
N GLY A 27 -1.26 5.12 1.13
CA GLY A 27 -0.78 6.15 0.22
C GLY A 27 0.71 6.43 0.42
N ASP A 28 1.27 7.18 -0.53
CA ASP A 28 2.56 7.83 -0.37
C ASP A 28 2.40 9.19 0.35
N GLU A 29 3.51 9.93 0.46
CA GLU A 29 3.54 11.23 1.14
C GLU A 29 2.83 12.35 0.35
N ALA A 30 2.60 12.18 -0.95
CA ALA A 30 1.95 13.18 -1.79
C ALA A 30 0.44 13.29 -1.50
N PHE A 31 -0.16 12.28 -0.86
CA PHE A 31 -1.54 12.35 -0.42
C PHE A 31 -1.69 13.06 0.94
N GLY A 32 -2.79 13.79 1.10
CA GLY A 32 -3.22 14.30 2.41
C GLY A 32 -3.57 13.14 3.34
N LEU A 33 -3.23 13.26 4.63
CA LEU A 33 -3.63 12.26 5.62
C LEU A 33 -5.17 12.29 5.77
N HIS A 34 -5.81 11.14 5.68
CA HIS A 34 -7.27 11.02 5.76
C HIS A 34 -7.64 9.81 6.63
N LYS A 35 -8.86 9.79 7.19
CA LYS A 35 -9.35 8.71 8.07
C LYS A 35 -9.26 7.29 7.47
N HIS A 36 -9.25 7.19 6.15
CA HIS A 36 -9.13 5.93 5.41
C HIS A 36 -7.85 5.85 4.57
N LEU A 37 -6.86 6.69 4.83
CA LEU A 37 -5.60 6.72 4.09
C LEU A 37 -4.41 6.90 5.03
N LEU A 38 -3.58 5.86 5.14
CA LEU A 38 -2.30 5.92 5.83
C LEU A 38 -1.22 6.45 4.90
N ARG A 39 -0.44 7.43 5.39
CA ARG A 39 0.81 7.88 4.75
C ARG A 39 1.98 7.80 5.73
N PRO A 40 3.23 7.73 5.23
CA PRO A 40 4.41 7.76 6.08
C PRO A 40 4.44 8.95 7.04
N TYR A 41 5.12 8.80 8.18
CA TYR A 41 5.56 9.93 8.99
C TYR A 41 6.61 10.73 8.22
N SER A 42 6.37 12.03 8.08
CA SER A 42 7.32 12.98 7.49
C SER A 42 8.42 13.36 8.49
N GLY A 43 9.58 13.79 7.98
CA GLY A 43 10.71 14.27 8.77
C GLY A 43 11.91 13.32 8.78
N LYS A 44 13.11 13.88 9.09
CA LYS A 44 14.39 13.14 9.04
C LYS A 44 14.76 12.46 10.36
N GLN A 45 14.28 12.98 11.50
CA GLN A 45 14.57 12.45 12.83
C GLN A 45 13.32 11.76 13.40
N LEU A 46 13.08 10.53 12.94
CA LEU A 46 11.93 9.74 13.37
C LEU A 46 12.31 8.85 14.56
N THR A 47 11.40 8.74 15.54
CA THR A 47 11.53 7.76 16.61
C THR A 47 11.49 6.34 16.04
N MET A 48 12.03 5.36 16.76
CA MET A 48 12.10 3.96 16.28
C MET A 48 10.71 3.44 15.87
N LYS A 49 9.68 3.73 16.66
CA LYS A 49 8.28 3.41 16.33
C LYS A 49 7.84 3.95 14.97
N LYS A 50 8.12 5.23 14.69
CA LYS A 50 7.77 5.86 13.41
C LYS A 50 8.57 5.28 12.25
N ARG A 51 9.84 4.90 12.47
CA ARG A 51 10.70 4.22 11.49
C ARG A 51 10.15 2.83 11.14
N VAL A 52 9.79 2.03 12.15
CA VAL A 52 9.13 0.73 11.98
C VAL A 52 7.84 0.86 11.18
N PHE A 53 6.98 1.84 11.53
CA PHE A 53 5.77 2.10 10.77
C PHE A 53 6.05 2.43 9.30
N ASN A 54 6.96 3.39 9.02
CA ASN A 54 7.32 3.76 7.65
C ASN A 54 7.89 2.58 6.86
N TYR A 55 8.69 1.73 7.52
CA TYR A 55 9.24 0.54 6.90
C TYR A 55 8.15 -0.48 6.54
N ARG A 56 7.24 -0.79 7.47
CA ARG A 56 6.10 -1.71 7.21
C ARG A 56 5.19 -1.19 6.10
N LEU A 57 4.88 0.11 6.11
CA LEU A 57 4.08 0.75 5.07
C LEU A 57 4.77 0.65 3.70
N SER A 58 6.08 0.90 3.65
CA SER A 58 6.86 0.79 2.41
C SER A 58 6.95 -0.64 1.90
N ARG A 59 7.05 -1.64 2.78
CA ARG A 59 6.99 -3.05 2.35
C ARG A 59 5.63 -3.41 1.76
N ALA A 60 4.53 -2.96 2.38
CA ALA A 60 3.19 -3.20 1.85
C ALA A 60 3.04 -2.60 0.44
N ARG A 61 3.48 -1.35 0.24
CA ARG A 61 3.51 -0.72 -1.09
C ARG A 61 4.36 -1.48 -2.09
N ARG A 62 5.55 -1.96 -1.67
CA ARG A 62 6.44 -2.75 -2.54
C ARG A 62 5.75 -3.98 -3.11
N TYR A 63 4.94 -4.72 -2.34
CA TYR A 63 4.22 -5.87 -2.88
C TYR A 63 3.19 -5.47 -3.95
N VAL A 64 2.52 -4.34 -3.76
CA VAL A 64 1.57 -3.80 -4.76
C VAL A 64 2.32 -3.36 -6.02
N GLU A 65 3.38 -2.57 -5.88
CA GLU A 65 4.25 -2.13 -6.99
C GLU A 65 4.81 -3.33 -7.76
N CYS A 66 5.32 -4.35 -7.06
CA CYS A 66 5.83 -5.56 -7.67
C CYS A 66 4.74 -6.28 -8.49
N SER A 67 3.54 -6.39 -7.93
CA SER A 67 2.41 -7.05 -8.60
C SER A 67 2.01 -6.33 -9.88
N PHE A 68 1.91 -5.01 -9.83
CA PHE A 68 1.63 -4.21 -11.02
C PHE A 68 2.74 -4.31 -12.05
N GLY A 69 4.02 -4.24 -11.66
CA GLY A 69 5.13 -4.35 -12.61
C GLY A 69 5.20 -5.70 -13.31
N ILE A 70 4.91 -6.81 -12.63
CA ILE A 70 4.81 -8.14 -13.28
C ILE A 70 3.64 -8.16 -14.27
N TRP A 71 2.50 -7.64 -13.83
CA TRP A 71 1.29 -7.63 -14.64
C TRP A 71 1.46 -6.78 -15.91
N THR A 72 1.99 -5.56 -15.79
CA THR A 72 2.24 -4.68 -16.94
C THR A 72 3.31 -5.24 -17.86
N ASN A 73 4.42 -5.75 -17.32
CA ASN A 73 5.49 -6.36 -18.13
C ASN A 73 5.01 -7.55 -18.96
N LYS A 74 4.05 -8.34 -18.44
CA LYS A 74 3.42 -9.43 -19.20
C LYS A 74 2.46 -8.91 -20.28
N TRP A 75 1.69 -7.86 -19.98
CA TRP A 75 0.68 -7.30 -20.88
C TRP A 75 1.13 -5.96 -21.45
N ARG A 76 1.93 -6.00 -22.52
CA ARG A 76 2.54 -4.81 -23.16
C ARG A 76 1.56 -3.72 -23.57
N ILE A 77 0.26 -4.03 -23.75
CA ILE A 77 -0.78 -3.02 -24.01
C ILE A 77 -0.84 -1.96 -22.90
N LEU A 78 -0.46 -2.32 -21.67
CA LEU A 78 -0.47 -1.43 -20.50
C LEU A 78 0.77 -0.52 -20.42
N HIS A 79 1.77 -0.70 -21.29
CA HIS A 79 2.98 0.13 -21.29
C HIS A 79 2.82 1.47 -22.01
N ARG A 80 1.72 1.64 -22.74
CA ARG A 80 1.41 2.87 -23.49
C ARG A 80 0.09 3.46 -23.02
N PRO A 81 -0.10 4.78 -23.14
CA PRO A 81 -1.41 5.38 -22.96
C PRO A 81 -2.46 4.66 -23.82
N ILE A 82 -3.56 4.25 -23.19
CA ILE A 82 -4.67 3.59 -23.87
C ILE A 82 -5.52 4.68 -24.52
N ASN A 83 -5.35 4.88 -25.83
CA ASN A 83 -6.08 5.91 -26.59
C ASN A 83 -7.44 5.39 -27.06
N MET A 84 -8.35 5.12 -26.13
CA MET A 84 -9.69 4.59 -26.36
C MET A 84 -10.67 5.19 -25.34
N SER A 85 -11.97 4.89 -25.45
CA SER A 85 -12.94 5.30 -24.42
C SER A 85 -12.63 4.66 -23.06
N VAL A 86 -13.10 5.28 -21.97
CA VAL A 86 -12.87 4.82 -20.60
C VAL A 86 -13.49 3.43 -20.38
N GLU A 87 -14.65 3.19 -20.98
CA GLU A 87 -15.37 1.92 -20.92
C GLU A 87 -14.53 0.82 -21.56
N PHE A 88 -14.00 1.06 -22.76
CA PHE A 88 -13.19 0.08 -23.47
C PHE A 88 -11.83 -0.15 -22.80
N ALA A 89 -11.21 0.92 -22.28
CA ALA A 89 -9.98 0.80 -21.48
C ALA A 89 -10.22 -0.05 -20.21
N THR A 90 -11.40 0.10 -19.58
CA THR A 90 -11.80 -0.72 -18.43
C THR A 90 -11.95 -2.20 -18.82
N ASP A 91 -12.52 -2.49 -19.98
CA ASP A 91 -12.65 -3.86 -20.47
C ASP A 91 -11.29 -4.48 -20.84
N ILE A 92 -10.37 -3.70 -21.41
CA ILE A 92 -8.98 -4.14 -21.64
C ILE A 92 -8.32 -4.52 -20.31
N VAL A 93 -8.45 -3.69 -19.27
CA VAL A 93 -7.89 -3.96 -17.94
C VAL A 93 -8.48 -5.24 -17.35
N LYS A 94 -9.82 -5.40 -17.39
CA LYS A 94 -10.49 -6.62 -16.91
C LYS A 94 -10.02 -7.86 -17.66
N ALA A 95 -9.93 -7.80 -18.99
CA ALA A 95 -9.45 -8.90 -19.81
C ALA A 95 -8.01 -9.28 -19.44
N CYS A 96 -7.11 -8.31 -19.25
CA CYS A 96 -5.74 -8.55 -18.81
C CYS A 96 -5.68 -9.23 -17.43
N VAL A 97 -6.57 -8.88 -16.49
CA VAL A 97 -6.66 -9.54 -15.17
C VAL A 97 -7.13 -10.99 -15.32
N VAL A 98 -8.19 -11.24 -16.09
CA VAL A 98 -8.70 -12.61 -16.32
C VAL A 98 -7.65 -13.49 -16.99
N LEU A 99 -7.01 -12.99 -18.05
CA LEU A 99 -5.93 -13.69 -18.74
C LEU A 99 -4.74 -13.94 -17.82
N HIS A 100 -4.39 -12.99 -16.95
CA HIS A 100 -3.34 -13.18 -15.96
C HIS A 100 -3.67 -14.36 -15.03
N ASN A 101 -4.89 -14.41 -14.51
CA ASN A 101 -5.33 -15.50 -13.62
C ASN A 101 -5.29 -16.86 -14.32
N ILE A 102 -5.67 -16.94 -15.59
CA ILE A 102 -5.57 -18.18 -16.40
C ILE A 102 -4.11 -18.62 -16.55
N VAL A 103 -3.23 -17.70 -16.94
CA VAL A 103 -1.78 -17.99 -17.09
C VAL A 103 -1.19 -18.45 -15.76
N ARG A 104 -1.54 -17.81 -14.65
CA ARG A 104 -1.07 -18.20 -13.30
C ARG A 104 -1.57 -19.58 -12.87
N LYS A 105 -2.81 -19.94 -13.23
CA LYS A 105 -3.35 -21.28 -12.96
C LYS A 105 -2.67 -22.36 -13.81
N ARG A 106 -2.30 -22.03 -15.06
CA ARG A 106 -1.65 -22.97 -16.00
C ARG A 106 -0.15 -23.14 -15.73
N ASP A 107 0.57 -22.04 -15.55
CA ASP A 107 2.05 -22.01 -15.52
C ASP A 107 2.60 -21.99 -14.09
N GLY A 108 1.74 -21.85 -13.08
CA GLY A 108 2.13 -21.76 -11.68
C GLY A 108 2.74 -20.41 -11.27
N TYR A 109 3.33 -20.37 -10.07
CA TYR A 109 4.01 -19.20 -9.52
C TYR A 109 5.52 -19.33 -9.65
N LYS A 110 6.15 -18.35 -10.33
CA LYS A 110 7.60 -18.13 -10.27
C LYS A 110 7.91 -17.01 -9.28
N PHE A 111 8.61 -17.34 -8.21
CA PHE A 111 8.96 -16.38 -7.15
C PHE A 111 9.97 -15.32 -7.64
N ASP A 112 10.88 -15.68 -8.54
CA ASP A 112 11.87 -14.75 -9.11
C ASP A 112 11.24 -13.54 -9.80
N ASP A 113 10.07 -13.71 -10.41
CA ASP A 113 9.33 -12.61 -11.06
C ASP A 113 8.97 -11.51 -10.05
N THR A 114 8.74 -11.87 -8.77
CA THR A 114 8.45 -10.92 -7.68
C THR A 114 9.67 -10.22 -7.09
N LEU A 115 10.87 -10.73 -7.36
CA LEU A 115 12.12 -10.15 -6.90
C LEU A 115 12.72 -9.14 -7.89
N SER A 116 12.34 -9.22 -9.16
CA SER A 116 12.95 -8.46 -10.27
C SER A 116 12.61 -6.96 -10.34
N ILE A 117 11.69 -6.47 -9.51
CA ILE A 117 11.40 -5.04 -9.43
C ILE A 117 12.30 -4.42 -8.36
N THR A 118 13.51 -4.07 -8.79
CA THR A 118 14.27 -2.97 -8.22
C THR A 118 13.61 -1.67 -8.64
N SER A 119 12.40 -1.38 -8.14
CA SER A 119 11.94 0.01 -8.15
C SER A 119 12.90 0.78 -7.27
N ASN A 120 13.66 1.69 -7.87
CA ASN A 120 14.33 2.77 -7.15
C ASN A 120 13.21 3.49 -6.38
N LEU A 121 13.05 3.12 -5.11
CA LEU A 121 12.24 3.85 -4.13
C LEU A 121 12.93 5.20 -3.93
N LEU A 122 12.70 6.11 -4.88
CA LEU A 122 13.21 7.46 -4.86
C LEU A 122 12.77 8.11 -3.54
N ARG A 123 13.78 8.50 -2.76
CA ARG A 123 13.68 9.58 -1.78
C ARG A 123 12.96 10.75 -2.44
N MET A 124 11.85 11.24 -1.90
CA MET A 124 11.32 12.53 -2.33
C MET A 124 10.55 13.26 -1.23
N HIS A 125 10.59 14.59 -1.37
CA HIS A 125 10.51 15.63 -0.36
C HIS A 125 9.12 15.83 0.25
N SER A 126 9.13 16.27 1.51
CA SER A 126 7.98 16.64 2.32
C SER A 126 7.25 17.90 1.81
N PHE A 127 5.93 17.81 1.69
CA PHE A 127 5.01 18.95 1.56
C PHE A 127 4.01 19.00 2.73
N ASP A 128 3.60 20.23 3.04
CA ASP A 128 3.01 20.70 4.30
C ASP A 128 1.53 20.32 4.52
N GLN A 129 1.09 20.37 5.78
CA GLN A 129 -0.08 19.70 6.35
C GLN A 129 -1.38 20.53 6.29
N SER A 130 -2.52 19.85 6.10
CA SER A 130 -3.88 20.43 6.22
C SER A 130 -4.68 19.84 7.40
N HIS A 131 -5.71 20.58 7.83
CA HIS A 131 -6.32 20.62 9.17
C HIS A 131 -7.33 19.51 9.55
N ASP A 132 -7.60 18.51 8.69
CA ASP A 132 -8.51 17.37 8.99
C ASP A 132 -7.84 16.28 9.88
N GLY A 133 -6.71 16.64 10.49
CA GLY A 133 -5.68 15.71 10.92
C GLY A 133 -5.98 14.91 12.17
N ILE A 134 -6.77 15.39 13.13
CA ILE A 134 -6.76 14.84 14.51
C ILE A 134 -7.17 13.35 14.55
N ARG A 135 -8.27 12.97 13.89
CA ARG A 135 -8.71 11.55 13.83
C ARG A 135 -7.78 10.70 12.96
N ALA A 136 -7.31 11.24 11.84
CA ALA A 136 -6.42 10.51 10.94
C ALA A 136 -5.02 10.29 11.56
N TYR A 137 -4.56 11.22 12.41
CA TYR A 137 -3.38 11.07 13.24
C TYR A 137 -3.56 9.97 14.29
N SER A 138 -4.73 9.88 14.93
CA SER A 138 -5.04 8.81 15.89
C SER A 138 -4.91 7.44 15.24
N ILE A 139 -5.53 7.24 14.07
CA ILE A 139 -5.50 5.95 13.38
C ILE A 139 -4.06 5.56 13.01
N ARG A 140 -3.28 6.47 12.41
CA ARG A 140 -1.88 6.18 12.07
C ARG A 140 -1.05 5.81 13.29
N ASN A 141 -1.25 6.53 14.40
CA ASN A 141 -0.55 6.24 15.65
C ASN A 141 -0.98 4.90 16.24
N GLU A 142 -2.26 4.53 16.17
CA GLU A 142 -2.77 3.22 16.62
C GLU A 142 -2.12 2.07 15.84
N PHE A 143 -1.96 2.19 14.51
CA PHE A 143 -1.21 1.22 13.72
C PHE A 143 0.27 1.19 14.13
N ALA A 144 0.89 2.35 14.35
CA ALA A 144 2.29 2.42 14.75
C ALA A 144 2.54 1.80 16.14
N ASP A 145 1.60 1.99 17.07
CA ASP A 145 1.62 1.40 18.41
C ASP A 145 1.43 -0.12 18.34
N ASN A 146 0.48 -0.60 17.52
CA ASN A 146 0.30 -2.02 17.29
C ASN A 146 1.55 -2.70 16.71
N PHE A 147 2.25 -2.05 15.78
CA PHE A 147 3.44 -2.64 15.16
C PHE A 147 4.64 -2.81 16.09
N VAL A 148 4.64 -2.13 17.23
CA VAL A 148 5.69 -2.27 18.27
C VAL A 148 5.15 -2.94 19.53
N SER A 149 3.91 -3.42 19.53
CA SER A 149 3.35 -4.20 20.63
C SER A 149 3.86 -5.64 20.58
N PRO A 150 3.87 -6.38 21.71
CA PRO A 150 4.32 -7.79 21.73
C PRO A 150 3.60 -8.69 20.72
N GLU A 151 2.34 -8.37 20.39
CA GLU A 151 1.50 -9.15 19.49
C GLU A 151 1.69 -8.77 18.02
N GLY A 152 2.09 -7.52 17.74
CA GLY A 152 2.20 -6.98 16.39
C GLY A 152 3.63 -6.82 15.91
N GLU A 153 4.63 -6.92 16.78
CA GLU A 153 6.04 -6.79 16.40
C GLU A 153 6.54 -8.01 15.61
N LEU A 154 7.46 -7.73 14.69
CA LEU A 154 8.03 -8.74 13.80
C LEU A 154 9.55 -8.58 13.78
N LEU A 155 10.29 -9.66 14.00
CA LEU A 155 11.75 -9.64 14.17
C LEU A 155 12.50 -8.89 13.06
N TRP A 156 12.06 -9.06 11.81
CA TRP A 156 12.71 -8.43 10.66
C TRP A 156 12.46 -6.92 10.56
N GLN A 157 11.53 -6.35 11.33
CA GLN A 157 11.12 -4.94 11.21
C GLN A 157 12.19 -3.96 11.70
N TYR A 158 13.13 -4.44 12.51
CA TYR A 158 14.23 -3.66 13.06
C TYR A 158 15.49 -3.67 12.17
N ASN A 159 15.57 -4.57 11.18
CA ASN A 159 16.78 -4.76 10.36
C ASN A 159 17.04 -3.65 9.34
N LYS A 160 16.01 -2.83 9.05
CA LYS A 160 16.08 -1.71 8.09
C LYS A 160 15.33 -0.46 8.56
N ALA A 161 14.77 -0.49 9.78
CA ALA A 161 14.08 0.65 10.35
C ALA A 161 15.09 1.75 10.63
#